data_AF-A0A093CZS3-F1
#
_entry.id   AF-A0A093CZS3-F1
#
_cell.length_a   1.000
_cell.length_b   1.000
_cell.length_c   1.000
_cell.angle_alpha   90.00
_cell.angle_beta   90.00
_cell.angle_gamma   90.00
#
_symmetry.space_group_name_H-M   'P 1'
#
loop_
_entity.id
_entity.type
_entity.pdbx_description
1 polymer ?
#
loop_
_entity_poly.entity_id
_entity_poly.type
_entity_poly.pdbx_seq_one_letter_code
_entity_poly.pdbx_strand_id
1 'polypeptide(L)'
;KKTFTEVQTERLEQAERTVLIKCPPKLNEKKLLQYLSSHGNIKSHFFFENRGIHALIEFSEKKSIASLEDAVGIPSGAEHHVVPFKSRLFTFTLKNPVSQAAEETPVHLSPQTHIPVKDLIQKLCHADSVSSQMYILLNEYQLTEENIKLRFLACSLVRDFTRAYFPDSTVKPFGSSVNTFGKLGCDVDMFLDFHDVRKHATKMKKGPFEMEYQMKRLPSERLATQKILSVIGDCLDNFGPGCVSVQKILNARCPLVKFSHQPTGFQCDLSVSNSIAIKSSELLYIYGCLDSRVRALVFTVRCWARVHGLTNSVPGNWITNFSLTMMVMFFLQKRSPPIIPTLDQLKELADEKDKHVIGGYDCSFVSDLSKIKPTKNTETLDVLLGDFFEYFGNFDFRKNSINLRKGKEVNKPESSPLYIWNPFEQDLNISKNVNQPQLEKFVAMARESAWILQKEDKTQRMINKEPWGLAALLIPFGKSNPSKMKNRMKGIGSETIRSLLDSLKLNNPNSLQKAVGK
;
A
#
# COMPACT_ATOMS: atom_id res chain seq x y z
N LYS A 1 2.50 14.90 15.16
CA LYS A 1 2.84 13.70 14.33
C LYS A 1 3.81 14.18 13.24
N LYS A 2 4.84 13.40 12.88
CA LYS A 2 5.74 13.76 11.76
C LYS A 2 4.94 13.80 10.45
N THR A 3 5.33 14.66 9.53
CA THR A 3 4.81 14.70 8.16
C THR A 3 5.25 13.47 7.37
N PHE A 4 4.56 13.17 6.27
CA PHE A 4 4.93 12.07 5.38
C PHE A 4 6.38 12.20 4.87
N THR A 5 6.79 13.41 4.47
CA THR A 5 8.13 13.70 3.96
C THR A 5 9.21 13.54 5.03
N GLU A 6 8.94 13.97 6.27
CA GLU A 6 9.87 13.75 7.39
C GLU A 6 10.05 12.26 7.70
N VAL A 7 8.96 11.48 7.70
CA VAL A 7 9.03 10.03 7.89
C VAL A 7 9.87 9.39 6.77
N GLN A 8 9.60 9.70 5.51
CA GLN A 8 10.38 9.19 4.37
C GLN A 8 11.87 9.53 4.51
N THR A 9 12.19 10.77 4.90
CA THR A 9 13.57 11.24 5.07
C THR A 9 14.30 10.47 6.16
N GLU A 10 13.69 10.32 7.32
CA GLU A 10 14.24 9.55 8.45
C GLU A 10 14.47 8.08 8.08
N ARG A 11 13.50 7.46 7.39
CA ARG A 11 13.61 6.05 6.97
C ARG A 11 14.70 5.83 5.93
N LEU A 12 14.86 6.76 4.99
CA LEU A 12 15.94 6.72 4.01
C LEU A 12 17.30 6.87 4.69
N GLU A 13 17.44 7.82 5.62
CA GLU A 13 18.68 8.01 6.40
C GLU A 13 19.05 6.74 7.18
N GLN A 14 18.10 6.12 7.88
CA GLN A 14 18.28 4.82 8.54
C GLN A 14 18.77 3.76 7.55
N ALA A 15 18.14 3.67 6.38
CA ALA A 15 18.49 2.71 5.36
C ALA A 15 19.85 2.96 4.71
N GLU A 16 20.40 4.18 4.72
CA GLU A 16 21.77 4.45 4.22
C GLU A 16 22.88 3.89 5.12
N ARG A 17 22.59 3.72 6.40
CA ARG A 17 23.51 3.15 7.41
C ARG A 17 23.12 1.73 7.81
N THR A 18 22.42 1.03 6.92
CA THR A 18 21.96 -0.34 7.12
C THR A 18 22.59 -1.28 6.08
N VAL A 19 22.87 -2.51 6.49
CA VAL A 19 23.42 -3.59 5.65
C VAL A 19 22.56 -4.86 5.76
N LEU A 20 22.71 -5.76 4.78
CA LEU A 20 22.05 -7.06 4.79
C LEU A 20 23.08 -8.18 4.74
N ILE A 21 22.96 -9.15 5.64
CA ILE A 21 23.93 -10.24 5.80
C ILE A 21 23.21 -11.58 5.62
N LYS A 22 23.68 -12.43 4.71
CA LYS A 22 23.34 -13.86 4.68
C LYS A 22 24.13 -14.57 5.78
N CYS A 23 23.42 -15.10 6.76
CA CYS A 23 24.02 -15.73 7.93
C CYS A 23 24.50 -17.17 7.64
N PRO A 24 25.49 -17.66 8.40
CA PRO A 24 25.87 -19.07 8.34
C PRO A 24 24.73 -19.98 8.85
N PRO A 25 24.64 -21.24 8.39
CA PRO A 25 23.61 -22.17 8.85
C PRO A 25 23.60 -22.40 10.37
N LYS A 26 24.78 -22.43 10.99
CA LYS A 26 24.96 -22.46 12.45
C LYS A 26 25.21 -21.03 12.95
N LEU A 27 24.13 -20.27 13.14
CA LEU A 27 24.19 -18.89 13.59
C LEU A 27 24.24 -18.82 15.12
N ASN A 28 25.23 -18.09 15.65
CA ASN A 28 25.24 -17.62 17.03
C ASN A 28 25.05 -16.10 17.00
N GLU A 29 23.85 -15.64 17.39
CA GLU A 29 23.48 -14.22 17.34
C GLU A 29 24.46 -13.34 18.12
N LYS A 30 24.80 -13.72 19.35
CA LYS A 30 25.69 -12.94 20.22
C LYS A 30 27.07 -12.75 19.59
N LYS A 31 27.66 -13.82 19.03
CA LYS A 31 28.97 -13.75 18.35
C LYS A 31 28.90 -12.88 17.10
N LEU A 32 27.83 -12.99 16.30
CA LEU A 32 27.63 -12.15 15.12
C LEU A 32 27.57 -10.67 15.50
N LEU A 33 26.72 -10.31 16.47
CA LEU A 33 26.54 -8.93 16.90
C LEU A 33 27.80 -8.37 17.58
N GLN A 34 28.52 -9.17 18.37
CA GLN A 34 29.78 -8.75 18.97
C GLN A 34 30.83 -8.42 17.91
N TYR A 35 30.96 -9.25 16.88
CA TYR A 35 31.86 -8.99 15.76
C TYR A 35 31.45 -7.72 15.00
N LEU A 36 30.17 -7.60 14.63
CA LEU A 36 29.68 -6.42 13.92
C LEU A 36 29.84 -5.13 14.74
N SER A 37 29.68 -5.20 16.06
CA SER A 37 29.87 -4.05 16.96
C SER A 37 31.32 -3.54 16.97
N SER A 38 32.31 -4.36 16.55
CA SER A 38 33.70 -3.90 16.40
C SER A 38 33.88 -2.92 15.23
N HIS A 39 32.96 -2.91 14.26
CA HIS A 39 32.91 -1.93 13.16
C HIS A 39 32.10 -0.67 13.51
N GLY A 40 31.36 -0.71 14.62
CA GLY A 40 30.65 0.42 15.21
C GLY A 40 29.30 0.04 15.83
N ASN A 41 28.72 0.98 16.57
CA ASN A 41 27.54 0.71 17.38
C ASN A 41 26.31 0.33 16.53
N ILE A 42 25.64 -0.78 16.87
CA ILE A 42 24.41 -1.23 16.22
C ILE A 42 23.22 -0.56 16.89
N LYS A 43 22.38 0.13 16.11
CA LYS A 43 21.17 0.81 16.60
C LYS A 43 19.97 -0.13 16.64
N SER A 44 19.85 -1.03 15.67
CA SER A 44 18.85 -2.10 15.67
C SER A 44 19.23 -3.21 14.72
N HIS A 45 18.72 -4.42 14.97
CA HIS A 45 18.84 -5.55 14.07
C HIS A 45 17.59 -6.43 14.14
N PHE A 46 17.39 -7.23 13.11
CA PHE A 46 16.45 -8.35 13.15
C PHE A 46 16.85 -9.42 12.14
N PHE A 47 16.29 -10.62 12.32
CA PHE A 47 16.52 -11.76 11.44
C PHE A 47 15.23 -12.13 10.71
N PHE A 48 15.35 -12.64 9.50
CA PHE A 48 14.23 -13.17 8.73
C PHE A 48 14.68 -14.35 7.87
N GLU A 49 13.73 -15.23 7.55
CA GLU A 49 13.98 -16.40 6.71
C GLU A 49 13.65 -16.09 5.25
N ASN A 50 14.60 -16.35 4.37
CA ASN A 50 14.41 -16.29 2.93
C ASN A 50 15.53 -17.07 2.21
N ARG A 51 15.33 -18.39 2.02
CA ARG A 51 16.34 -19.30 1.46
C ARG A 51 17.64 -19.29 2.31
N GLY A 52 17.44 -19.42 3.61
CA GLY A 52 18.43 -19.23 4.66
C GLY A 52 18.11 -18.00 5.51
N ILE A 53 18.77 -17.94 6.67
CA ILE A 53 18.62 -16.83 7.61
C ILE A 53 19.38 -15.61 7.09
N HIS A 54 18.70 -14.48 7.07
CA HIS A 54 19.28 -13.17 6.78
C HIS A 54 19.16 -12.27 8.01
N ALA A 55 20.15 -11.40 8.20
CA ALA A 55 20.16 -10.35 9.22
C ALA A 55 20.18 -8.97 8.57
N LEU A 56 19.25 -8.10 8.97
CA LEU A 56 19.33 -6.67 8.69
C LEU A 56 20.00 -5.99 9.88
N ILE A 57 21.08 -5.24 9.62
CA ILE A 57 21.86 -4.56 10.67
C ILE A 57 21.85 -3.06 10.38
N GLU A 58 21.21 -2.28 11.25
CA GLU A 58 21.23 -0.82 11.21
C GLU A 58 22.34 -0.33 12.15
N PHE A 59 23.44 0.19 11.61
CA PHE A 59 24.50 0.84 12.37
C PHE A 59 24.09 2.25 12.78
N SER A 60 24.63 2.76 13.88
CA SER A 60 24.39 4.13 14.34
C SER A 60 24.99 5.17 13.41
N GLU A 61 26.09 4.83 12.74
CA GLU A 61 26.83 5.74 11.86
C GLU A 61 27.12 5.09 10.50
N LYS A 62 27.13 5.90 9.44
CA LYS A 62 27.41 5.43 8.07
C LYS A 62 28.86 4.92 7.89
N LYS A 63 29.82 5.46 8.65
CA LYS A 63 31.24 5.07 8.58
C LYS A 63 31.48 3.60 8.95
N SER A 64 30.58 3.00 9.75
CA SER A 64 30.64 1.58 10.11
C SER A 64 30.47 0.66 8.91
N ILE A 65 29.74 1.10 7.89
CA ILE A 65 29.62 0.35 6.63
C ILE A 65 30.96 0.28 5.92
N ALA A 66 31.64 1.42 5.76
CA ALA A 66 32.97 1.44 5.12
C ALA A 66 33.97 0.56 5.88
N SER A 67 33.97 0.63 7.22
CA SER A 67 34.81 -0.24 8.05
C SER A 67 34.52 -1.73 7.84
N LEU A 68 33.26 -2.11 7.64
CA LEU A 68 32.87 -3.49 7.36
C LEU A 68 33.26 -3.88 5.92
N GLU A 69 33.03 -3.01 4.94
CA GLU A 69 33.39 -3.22 3.53
C GLU A 69 34.91 -3.42 3.35
N ASP A 70 35.74 -2.71 4.12
CA ASP A 70 37.20 -2.86 4.12
C ASP A 70 37.65 -4.24 4.62
N ALA A 71 36.84 -4.91 5.44
CA ALA A 71 37.11 -6.25 5.96
C ALA A 71 36.55 -7.38 5.06
N VAL A 72 35.78 -7.05 4.03
CA VAL A 72 35.10 -8.02 3.16
C VAL A 72 35.85 -8.21 1.84
N GLY A 73 36.19 -9.46 1.53
CA GLY A 73 36.83 -9.85 0.27
C GLY A 73 35.83 -10.12 -0.86
N ILE A 74 36.33 -10.08 -2.10
CA ILE A 74 35.60 -10.59 -3.27
C ILE A 74 35.63 -12.13 -3.23
N PRO A 75 34.53 -12.83 -3.56
CA PRO A 75 34.55 -14.29 -3.67
C PRO A 75 35.66 -14.77 -4.61
N SER A 76 36.58 -15.61 -4.12
CA SER A 76 37.78 -16.05 -4.85
C SER A 76 37.86 -17.57 -5.06
N GLY A 77 36.75 -18.29 -4.88
CA GLY A 77 36.69 -19.74 -5.15
C GLY A 77 36.83 -20.04 -6.64
N ALA A 78 37.48 -21.16 -6.98
CA ALA A 78 37.88 -21.55 -8.34
C ALA A 78 36.73 -21.63 -9.37
N GLU A 79 35.46 -21.61 -8.92
CA GLU A 79 34.27 -21.71 -9.77
C GLU A 79 33.46 -20.41 -9.89
N HIS A 80 33.94 -19.27 -9.35
CA HIS A 80 33.13 -18.05 -9.24
C HIS A 80 33.72 -16.89 -10.04
N HIS A 81 33.41 -16.83 -11.33
CA HIS A 81 33.56 -15.60 -12.12
C HIS A 81 32.41 -14.65 -11.76
N VAL A 82 32.71 -13.56 -11.06
CA VAL A 82 31.70 -12.63 -10.53
C VAL A 82 31.80 -11.25 -11.17
N VAL A 83 30.68 -10.56 -11.26
CA VAL A 83 30.65 -9.11 -11.53
C VAL A 83 31.07 -8.39 -10.25
N PRO A 84 32.18 -7.63 -10.23
CA PRO A 84 32.76 -7.11 -8.99
C PRO A 84 32.07 -5.82 -8.50
N PHE A 85 30.73 -5.78 -8.50
CA PHE A 85 29.96 -4.69 -7.90
C PHE A 85 29.95 -4.84 -6.39
N LYS A 86 30.75 -4.03 -5.68
CA LYS A 86 30.74 -3.98 -4.21
C LYS A 86 29.45 -3.35 -3.73
N SER A 87 28.78 -4.00 -2.78
CA SER A 87 27.48 -3.58 -2.26
C SER A 87 27.38 -3.82 -0.76
N ARG A 88 26.29 -3.35 -0.15
CA ARG A 88 25.96 -3.58 1.26
C ARG A 88 25.27 -4.92 1.51
N LEU A 89 25.43 -5.86 0.58
CA LEU A 89 24.99 -7.25 0.68
C LEU A 89 26.19 -8.13 1.00
N PHE A 90 26.18 -8.75 2.18
CA PHE A 90 27.29 -9.55 2.68
C PHE A 90 26.87 -11.01 2.84
N THR A 91 27.82 -11.93 2.72
CA THR A 91 27.63 -13.35 3.07
C THR A 91 28.67 -13.73 4.11
N PHE A 92 28.22 -14.23 5.26
CA PHE A 92 29.11 -14.63 6.35
C PHE A 92 29.15 -16.17 6.42
N THR A 93 30.35 -16.72 6.39
CA THR A 93 30.59 -18.17 6.50
C THR A 93 31.58 -18.44 7.64
N LEU A 94 31.41 -19.57 8.32
CA LEU A 94 32.36 -20.02 9.33
C LEU A 94 33.62 -20.55 8.65
N LYS A 95 34.81 -20.12 9.09
CA LYS A 95 36.08 -20.65 8.59
C LYS A 95 36.22 -22.17 8.85
N ASN A 96 35.79 -22.63 10.02
CA ASN A 96 35.81 -24.03 10.44
C ASN A 96 34.39 -24.49 10.89
N PRO A 97 33.55 -25.03 10.00
CA PRO A 97 32.15 -25.40 10.32
C PRO A 97 31.99 -26.56 11.31
N VAL A 98 33.03 -27.41 11.44
CA VAL A 98 33.00 -28.67 12.18
C VAL A 98 33.35 -28.49 13.67
N SER A 99 34.15 -27.47 14.01
CA SER A 99 34.71 -27.30 15.36
C SER A 99 33.87 -26.44 16.31
N GLN A 100 32.72 -25.91 15.87
CA GLN A 100 31.83 -25.14 16.72
C GLN A 100 30.67 -26.02 17.21
N ALA A 101 30.63 -26.25 18.52
CA ALA A 101 29.52 -26.91 19.21
C ALA A 101 28.20 -26.14 18.94
N ALA A 102 27.11 -26.88 18.82
CA ALA A 102 25.78 -26.35 18.55
C ALA A 102 25.24 -25.65 19.81
N GLU A 103 25.62 -24.39 20.03
CA GLU A 103 24.88 -23.51 20.96
C GLU A 103 23.60 -23.06 20.25
N GLU A 104 22.59 -23.93 20.24
CA GLU A 104 21.28 -23.73 19.62
C GLU A 104 20.41 -22.82 20.48
N THR A 105 20.72 -21.52 20.51
CA THR A 105 19.67 -20.55 20.86
C THR A 105 18.93 -20.19 19.57
N PRO A 106 17.66 -20.62 19.39
CA PRO A 106 16.91 -20.31 18.19
C PRO A 106 16.72 -18.79 18.09
N VAL A 107 17.13 -18.24 16.95
CA VAL A 107 17.03 -16.81 16.68
C VAL A 107 15.58 -16.44 16.34
N HIS A 108 15.10 -15.32 16.85
CA HIS A 108 13.75 -14.85 16.53
C HIS A 108 13.66 -14.38 15.08
N LEU A 109 12.75 -14.97 14.31
CA LEU A 109 12.55 -14.65 12.90
C LEU A 109 11.33 -13.75 12.71
N SER A 110 11.58 -12.54 12.21
CA SER A 110 10.54 -11.57 11.88
C SER A 110 9.82 -11.98 10.60
N PRO A 111 8.48 -12.17 10.63
CA PRO A 111 7.73 -12.61 9.45
C PRO A 111 7.66 -11.51 8.39
N GLN A 112 7.91 -11.88 7.13
CA GLN A 112 7.83 -10.97 5.98
C GLN A 112 6.55 -11.18 5.13
N THR A 113 5.72 -12.15 5.52
CA THR A 113 4.44 -12.49 4.88
C THR A 113 3.34 -12.63 5.94
N HIS A 114 2.08 -12.41 5.53
CA HIS A 114 0.93 -12.54 6.43
C HIS A 114 0.41 -13.99 6.43
N ILE A 115 -0.35 -14.37 7.46
CA ILE A 115 -0.99 -15.69 7.52
C ILE A 115 -1.99 -15.93 6.37
N PRO A 116 -2.17 -17.17 5.90
CA PRO A 116 -3.22 -17.52 4.95
C PRO A 116 -4.63 -17.17 5.45
N VAL A 117 -5.56 -16.95 4.51
CA VAL A 117 -6.96 -16.59 4.85
C VAL A 117 -7.65 -17.67 5.69
N LYS A 118 -7.31 -18.96 5.49
CA LYS A 118 -7.85 -20.08 6.27
C LYS A 118 -7.56 -19.92 7.77
N ASP A 119 -6.30 -19.61 8.10
CA ASP A 119 -5.86 -19.48 9.49
C ASP A 119 -6.37 -18.15 10.09
N LEU A 120 -6.48 -17.11 9.26
CA LEU A 120 -7.12 -15.85 9.65
C LEU A 120 -8.58 -16.10 10.06
N ILE A 121 -9.38 -16.80 9.26
CA ILE A 121 -10.79 -17.10 9.57
C ILE A 121 -10.93 -17.76 10.94
N GLN A 122 -10.05 -18.71 11.27
CA GLN A 122 -10.04 -19.34 12.59
C GLN A 122 -9.83 -18.29 13.69
N LYS A 123 -8.85 -17.39 13.56
CA LYS A 123 -8.65 -16.30 14.54
C LYS A 123 -9.88 -15.38 14.64
N LEU A 124 -10.49 -15.01 13.51
CA LEU A 124 -11.64 -14.12 13.48
C LEU A 124 -12.86 -14.71 14.20
N CYS A 125 -13.10 -16.03 14.08
CA CYS A 125 -14.23 -16.67 14.76
C CYS A 125 -14.16 -16.61 16.30
N HIS A 126 -12.96 -16.44 16.87
CA HIS A 126 -12.74 -16.34 18.32
C HIS A 126 -12.82 -14.90 18.87
N ALA A 127 -13.02 -13.91 18.01
CA ALA A 127 -13.21 -12.52 18.44
C ALA A 127 -14.57 -12.33 19.15
N ASP A 128 -14.76 -11.18 19.78
CA ASP A 128 -15.98 -10.78 20.49
C ASP A 128 -16.91 -9.89 19.64
N SER A 129 -16.36 -9.19 18.65
CA SER A 129 -17.13 -8.29 17.77
C SER A 129 -16.57 -8.23 16.34
N VAL A 130 -17.39 -7.77 15.39
CA VAL A 130 -16.93 -7.50 14.01
C VAL A 130 -15.82 -6.45 14.00
N SER A 131 -15.91 -5.43 14.87
CA SER A 131 -14.86 -4.44 15.06
C SER A 131 -13.52 -5.09 15.43
N SER A 132 -13.54 -6.00 16.42
CA SER A 132 -12.36 -6.76 16.84
C SER A 132 -11.84 -7.67 15.73
N GLN A 133 -12.72 -8.32 14.96
CA GLN A 133 -12.32 -9.11 13.78
C GLN A 133 -11.57 -8.25 12.74
N MET A 134 -12.06 -7.05 12.45
CA MET A 134 -11.42 -6.14 11.50
C MET A 134 -10.04 -5.67 11.99
N TYR A 135 -9.89 -5.41 13.30
CA TYR A 135 -8.59 -5.08 13.89
C TYR A 135 -7.63 -6.27 13.94
N ILE A 136 -8.10 -7.49 14.19
CA ILE A 136 -7.28 -8.71 14.07
C ILE A 136 -6.75 -8.82 12.64
N LEU A 137 -7.62 -8.69 11.63
CA LEU A 137 -7.21 -8.72 10.23
C LEU A 137 -6.16 -7.64 9.95
N LEU A 138 -6.39 -6.40 10.39
CA LEU A 138 -5.43 -5.30 10.21
C LEU A 138 -4.07 -5.65 10.82
N ASN A 139 -4.04 -6.15 12.05
CA ASN A 139 -2.80 -6.44 12.77
C ASN A 139 -2.02 -7.61 12.15
N GLU A 140 -2.71 -8.64 11.68
CA GLU A 140 -2.07 -9.79 11.02
C GLU A 140 -1.52 -9.44 9.63
N TYR A 141 -2.08 -8.42 8.97
CA TYR A 141 -1.78 -8.13 7.57
C TYR A 141 -0.88 -6.91 7.39
N GLN A 142 -0.94 -5.90 8.26
CA GLN A 142 -0.18 -4.66 8.10
C GLN A 142 1.34 -4.89 8.05
N LEU A 143 2.06 -3.97 7.41
CA LEU A 143 3.53 -3.99 7.45
C LEU A 143 4.02 -3.84 8.90
N THR A 144 5.00 -4.67 9.28
CA THR A 144 5.72 -4.52 10.54
C THR A 144 6.83 -3.48 10.41
N GLU A 145 7.38 -3.05 11.53
CA GLU A 145 8.53 -2.14 11.56
C GLU A 145 9.75 -2.72 10.82
N GLU A 146 10.01 -4.01 11.02
CA GLU A 146 11.09 -4.76 10.36
C GLU A 146 10.87 -4.83 8.85
N ASN A 147 9.65 -5.12 8.41
CA ASN A 147 9.32 -5.15 6.99
C ASN A 147 9.47 -3.78 6.34
N ILE A 148 9.08 -2.70 7.03
CA ILE A 148 9.28 -1.32 6.56
C ILE A 148 10.78 -1.03 6.42
N LYS A 149 11.61 -1.32 7.43
CA LYS A 149 13.07 -1.16 7.34
C LYS A 149 13.67 -1.91 6.15
N LEU A 150 13.22 -3.15 5.92
CA LEU A 150 13.68 -3.96 4.78
C LEU A 150 13.30 -3.33 3.43
N ARG A 151 12.09 -2.76 3.31
CA ARG A 151 11.63 -2.06 2.07
C ARG A 151 12.47 -0.82 1.78
N PHE A 152 12.77 -0.02 2.80
CA PHE A 152 13.63 1.16 2.64
C PHE A 152 15.08 0.77 2.33
N LEU A 153 15.58 -0.31 2.92
CA LEU A 153 16.89 -0.87 2.55
C LEU A 153 16.91 -1.32 1.09
N ALA A 154 15.88 -2.00 0.60
CA ALA A 154 15.78 -2.40 -0.81
C ALA A 154 15.86 -1.17 -1.75
N CYS A 155 15.12 -0.11 -1.44
CA CYS A 155 15.21 1.15 -2.21
C CYS A 155 16.62 1.76 -2.13
N SER A 156 17.25 1.74 -0.95
CA SER A 156 18.59 2.27 -0.72
C SER A 156 19.67 1.49 -1.51
N LEU A 157 19.54 0.17 -1.62
CA LEU A 157 20.42 -0.69 -2.41
C LEU A 157 20.25 -0.44 -3.92
N VAL A 158 19.00 -0.34 -4.40
CA VAL A 158 18.72 0.01 -5.80
C VAL A 158 19.27 1.40 -6.12
N ARG A 159 19.14 2.35 -5.20
CA ARG A 159 19.77 3.67 -5.35
C ARG A 159 21.28 3.57 -5.53
N ASP A 160 21.98 2.86 -4.64
CA ASP A 160 23.44 2.73 -4.74
C ASP A 160 23.86 2.11 -6.08
N PHE A 161 23.08 1.14 -6.57
CA PHE A 161 23.27 0.56 -7.90
C PHE A 161 23.08 1.60 -9.02
N THR A 162 22.00 2.37 -9.00
CA THR A 162 21.75 3.42 -10.00
C THR A 162 22.81 4.53 -9.98
N ARG A 163 23.42 4.81 -8.81
CA ARG A 163 24.47 5.82 -8.64
C ARG A 163 25.78 5.48 -9.35
N ALA A 164 25.99 4.24 -9.78
CA ALA A 164 27.13 3.88 -10.61
C ALA A 164 27.15 4.65 -11.94
N TYR A 165 25.98 4.92 -12.52
CA TYR A 165 25.83 5.71 -13.75
C TYR A 165 25.23 7.09 -13.52
N PHE A 166 24.38 7.23 -12.51
CA PHE A 166 23.61 8.45 -12.25
C PHE A 166 23.82 8.91 -10.80
N PRO A 167 24.94 9.61 -10.49
CA PRO A 167 25.35 9.91 -9.12
C PRO A 167 24.30 10.64 -8.27
N ASP A 168 23.48 11.46 -8.93
CA ASP A 168 22.43 12.27 -8.30
C ASP A 168 21.12 11.51 -8.06
N SER A 169 21.12 10.19 -8.29
CA SER A 169 19.94 9.35 -8.11
C SER A 169 19.50 9.29 -6.65
N THR A 170 18.19 9.36 -6.47
CA THR A 170 17.46 8.99 -5.26
C THR A 170 16.40 7.96 -5.64
N VAL A 171 16.25 6.92 -4.82
CA VAL A 171 15.19 5.93 -4.98
C VAL A 171 14.41 5.90 -3.69
N LYS A 172 13.10 6.16 -3.75
CA LYS A 172 12.24 6.14 -2.57
C LYS A 172 11.01 5.28 -2.83
N PRO A 173 10.46 4.63 -1.79
CA PRO A 173 9.24 3.87 -1.94
C PRO A 173 8.03 4.81 -2.07
N PHE A 174 7.03 4.38 -2.84
CA PHE A 174 5.70 4.98 -2.87
C PHE A 174 4.62 3.88 -2.77
N GLY A 175 3.36 4.27 -2.91
CA GLY A 175 2.24 3.34 -2.96
C GLY A 175 2.04 2.60 -1.63
N SER A 176 1.77 1.29 -1.72
CA SER A 176 1.41 0.45 -0.56
C SER A 176 2.51 0.42 0.51
N SER A 177 3.78 0.63 0.13
CA SER A 177 4.90 0.60 1.09
C SER A 177 4.88 1.76 2.09
N VAL A 178 4.22 2.87 1.78
CA VAL A 178 4.29 4.11 2.59
C VAL A 178 2.93 4.79 2.83
N ASN A 179 1.86 4.36 2.16
CA ASN A 179 0.54 4.98 2.29
C ASN A 179 -0.31 4.47 3.47
N THR A 180 0.28 3.68 4.39
CA THR A 180 -0.35 3.00 5.56
C THR A 180 -1.31 1.84 5.25
N PHE A 181 -1.58 1.57 3.97
CA PHE A 181 -2.46 0.49 3.50
C PHE A 181 -1.69 -0.71 2.91
N GLY A 182 -0.37 -0.77 3.11
CA GLY A 182 0.44 -1.92 2.73
C GLY A 182 0.17 -3.13 3.60
N LYS A 183 0.11 -4.30 2.96
CA LYS A 183 0.09 -5.59 3.66
C LYS A 183 1.40 -6.34 3.46
N LEU A 184 1.79 -7.19 4.39
CA LEU A 184 2.95 -8.06 4.23
C LEU A 184 2.85 -8.85 2.92
N GLY A 185 3.98 -8.98 2.22
CA GLY A 185 4.05 -9.57 0.88
C GLY A 185 3.52 -8.70 -0.28
N CYS A 186 3.13 -7.43 -0.07
CA CYS A 186 2.87 -6.52 -1.19
C CYS A 186 4.15 -6.04 -1.86
N ASP A 187 4.08 -5.69 -3.14
CA ASP A 187 5.18 -5.18 -3.94
C ASP A 187 5.82 -3.92 -3.34
N VAL A 188 7.07 -3.67 -3.72
CA VAL A 188 7.79 -2.43 -3.42
C VAL A 188 7.80 -1.56 -4.67
N ASP A 189 6.84 -0.64 -4.73
CA ASP A 189 6.81 0.40 -5.75
C ASP A 189 7.89 1.45 -5.46
N MET A 190 8.84 1.60 -6.38
CA MET A 190 10.00 2.48 -6.26
C MET A 190 9.93 3.59 -7.30
N PHE A 191 10.21 4.82 -6.89
CA PHE A 191 10.43 5.91 -7.83
C PHE A 191 11.89 6.34 -7.79
N LEU A 192 12.47 6.48 -8.98
CA LEU A 192 13.77 7.06 -9.24
C LEU A 192 13.60 8.55 -9.58
N ASP A 193 14.40 9.38 -8.94
CA ASP A 193 14.48 10.82 -9.20
C ASP A 193 15.94 11.29 -9.13
N PHE A 194 16.22 12.43 -9.75
CA PHE A 194 17.56 13.01 -9.82
C PHE A 194 17.56 14.37 -9.11
N HIS A 195 18.31 14.48 -8.03
CA HIS A 195 18.46 15.72 -7.29
C HIS A 195 19.94 16.01 -7.07
N ASP A 196 20.35 17.26 -7.32
CA ASP A 196 21.71 17.70 -7.08
C ASP A 196 22.09 17.42 -5.62
N VAL A 197 23.01 16.48 -5.42
CA VAL A 197 23.48 16.06 -4.09
C VAL A 197 24.35 17.16 -3.47
N ARG A 198 24.82 18.12 -4.27
CA ARG A 198 25.61 19.27 -3.84
C ARG A 198 24.70 20.38 -3.33
N LYS A 199 24.01 20.14 -2.20
CA LYS A 199 23.25 21.15 -1.43
C LYS A 199 24.11 22.28 -0.83
N HIS A 200 25.31 22.53 -1.33
CA HIS A 200 26.07 23.70 -0.92
C HIS A 200 25.52 24.90 -1.66
N ALA A 201 25.24 25.99 -0.93
CA ALA A 201 24.93 27.28 -1.53
C ALA A 201 25.98 27.54 -2.62
N THR A 202 25.55 27.50 -3.89
CA THR A 202 26.42 27.68 -5.04
C THR A 202 27.10 29.02 -4.86
N LYS A 203 28.38 29.01 -4.46
CA LYS A 203 29.20 30.22 -4.40
C LYS A 203 29.05 30.91 -5.75
N MET A 204 28.69 32.20 -5.75
CA MET A 204 28.63 33.04 -6.95
C MET A 204 29.83 32.69 -7.84
N LYS A 205 29.57 32.08 -8.99
CA LYS A 205 30.61 31.68 -9.94
C LYS A 205 31.28 32.97 -10.42
N LYS A 206 32.54 33.21 -10.02
CA LYS A 206 33.29 34.45 -10.30
C LYS A 206 33.76 34.61 -11.76
N GLY A 207 33.16 33.91 -12.73
CA GLY A 207 33.58 33.91 -14.13
C GLY A 207 32.41 34.08 -15.10
N PRO A 208 32.67 34.43 -16.37
CA PRO A 208 31.62 34.75 -17.34
C PRO A 208 30.94 33.51 -17.95
N PHE A 209 31.38 32.30 -17.61
CA PHE A 209 30.94 31.07 -18.26
C PHE A 209 29.80 30.40 -17.49
N GLU A 210 28.70 30.11 -18.19
CA GLU A 210 27.78 29.06 -17.79
C GLU A 210 28.41 27.70 -18.12
N MET A 211 28.34 26.77 -17.18
CA MET A 211 28.98 25.45 -17.29
C MET A 211 27.92 24.37 -17.11
N GLU A 212 27.71 23.58 -18.17
CA GLU A 212 26.87 22.40 -18.17
C GLU A 212 27.63 21.19 -18.72
N TYR A 213 27.18 19.98 -18.38
CA TYR A 213 27.71 18.76 -19.00
C TYR A 213 27.17 18.63 -20.42
N GLN A 214 27.98 18.12 -21.33
CA GLN A 214 27.52 17.76 -22.68
C GLN A 214 26.59 16.55 -22.59
N MET A 215 25.28 16.79 -22.68
CA MET A 215 24.24 15.77 -22.59
C MET A 215 23.36 15.80 -23.85
N LYS A 216 22.97 14.62 -24.34
CA LYS A 216 22.04 14.52 -25.47
C LYS A 216 20.66 15.05 -25.06
N ARG A 217 20.22 16.13 -25.69
CA ARG A 217 18.85 16.66 -25.53
C ARG A 217 17.85 15.71 -26.20
N LEU A 218 16.80 15.36 -25.48
CA LEU A 218 15.76 14.45 -25.95
C LEU A 218 14.45 15.22 -26.17
N PRO A 219 13.63 14.81 -27.15
CA PRO A 219 12.37 15.49 -27.49
C PRO A 219 11.30 15.45 -26.39
N SER A 220 11.41 14.56 -25.39
CA SER A 220 10.45 14.48 -24.29
C SER A 220 11.04 13.82 -23.04
N GLU A 221 10.49 14.18 -21.87
CA GLU A 221 10.77 13.52 -20.59
C GLU A 221 10.44 12.04 -20.65
N ARG A 222 9.36 11.66 -21.34
CA ARG A 222 8.99 10.24 -21.51
C ARG A 222 10.10 9.45 -22.18
N LEU A 223 10.70 9.97 -23.26
CA LEU A 223 11.80 9.27 -23.94
C LEU A 223 13.06 9.21 -23.08
N ALA A 224 13.34 10.25 -22.29
CA ALA A 224 14.43 10.23 -21.30
C ALA A 224 14.22 9.11 -20.27
N THR A 225 13.03 9.06 -19.68
CA THR A 225 12.60 8.01 -18.75
C THR A 225 12.75 6.61 -19.33
N GLN A 226 12.28 6.38 -20.56
CA GLN A 226 12.39 5.07 -21.21
C GLN A 226 13.85 4.65 -21.43
N LYS A 227 14.72 5.57 -21.85
CA LYS A 227 16.15 5.29 -22.04
C LYS A 227 16.85 4.99 -20.72
N ILE A 228 16.61 5.81 -19.69
CA ILE A 228 17.15 5.63 -18.34
C ILE A 228 16.73 4.27 -17.77
N LEU A 229 15.43 3.96 -17.79
CA LEU A 229 14.91 2.69 -17.29
C LEU A 229 15.40 1.50 -18.10
N SER A 230 15.60 1.64 -19.42
CA SER A 230 16.18 0.56 -20.21
C SER A 230 17.59 0.23 -19.74
N VAL A 231 18.45 1.24 -19.60
CA VAL A 231 19.84 1.05 -19.15
C VAL A 231 19.86 0.47 -17.74
N ILE A 232 19.07 1.01 -16.82
CA ILE A 232 19.00 0.49 -15.44
C ILE A 232 18.48 -0.95 -15.43
N GLY A 233 17.45 -1.26 -16.23
CA GLY A 233 16.93 -2.62 -16.34
C GLY A 233 17.98 -3.60 -16.85
N ASP A 234 18.70 -3.25 -17.91
CA ASP A 234 19.77 -4.08 -18.47
C ASP A 234 20.92 -4.26 -17.45
N CYS A 235 21.29 -3.20 -16.73
CA CYS A 235 22.30 -3.29 -15.68
C CYS A 235 21.83 -4.15 -14.50
N LEU A 236 20.59 -4.00 -14.03
CA LEU A 236 20.05 -4.82 -12.93
C LEU A 236 20.05 -6.30 -13.30
N ASP A 237 19.69 -6.63 -14.55
CA ASP A 237 19.62 -8.02 -15.03
C ASP A 237 21.00 -8.68 -15.14
N ASN A 238 22.01 -7.93 -15.59
CA ASN A 238 23.34 -8.48 -15.84
C ASN A 238 24.32 -8.31 -14.65
N PHE A 239 24.14 -7.27 -13.83
CA PHE A 239 25.14 -6.85 -12.83
C PHE A 239 24.55 -6.67 -11.42
N GLY A 240 23.22 -6.65 -11.27
CA GLY A 240 22.56 -6.42 -9.99
C GLY A 240 22.63 -7.64 -9.06
N PRO A 241 23.32 -7.59 -7.91
CA PRO A 241 23.42 -8.75 -7.02
C PRO A 241 22.04 -9.16 -6.50
N GLY A 242 21.60 -10.36 -6.87
CA GLY A 242 20.31 -10.92 -6.44
C GLY A 242 19.08 -10.27 -7.08
N CYS A 243 19.23 -9.42 -8.10
CA CYS A 243 18.13 -8.97 -8.93
C CYS A 243 17.87 -10.01 -10.02
N VAL A 244 16.65 -10.54 -10.10
CA VAL A 244 16.28 -11.58 -11.07
C VAL A 244 14.92 -11.31 -11.70
N SER A 245 14.61 -12.00 -12.79
CA SER A 245 13.33 -11.90 -13.50
C SER A 245 13.02 -10.46 -13.93
N VAL A 246 14.01 -9.76 -14.47
CA VAL A 246 13.88 -8.35 -14.87
C VAL A 246 12.98 -8.23 -16.10
N GLN A 247 11.97 -7.36 -16.03
CA GLN A 247 11.03 -7.11 -17.12
C GLN A 247 10.90 -5.61 -17.38
N LYS A 248 11.29 -5.19 -18.59
CA LYS A 248 11.22 -3.78 -19.03
C LYS A 248 9.85 -3.50 -19.67
N ILE A 249 8.96 -2.81 -18.95
CA ILE A 249 7.62 -2.45 -19.42
C ILE A 249 7.61 -0.96 -19.78
N LEU A 250 8.40 -0.61 -20.81
CA LEU A 250 8.71 0.79 -21.13
C LEU A 250 7.59 1.52 -21.90
N ASN A 251 6.68 0.77 -22.52
CA ASN A 251 5.60 1.33 -23.35
C ASN A 251 4.29 1.57 -22.59
N ALA A 252 4.21 1.17 -21.32
CA ALA A 252 3.05 1.46 -20.48
C ALA A 252 2.84 2.98 -20.30
N ARG A 253 1.65 3.39 -19.83
CA ARG A 253 1.33 4.79 -19.51
C ARG A 253 2.41 5.39 -18.59
N CYS A 254 2.75 4.68 -17.53
CA CYS A 254 3.92 4.94 -16.70
C CYS A 254 4.99 3.86 -17.00
N PRO A 255 6.07 4.18 -17.72
CA PRO A 255 7.16 3.24 -17.98
C PRO A 255 7.76 2.73 -16.67
N LEU A 256 8.02 1.42 -16.59
CA LEU A 256 8.59 0.81 -15.39
C LEU A 256 9.45 -0.42 -15.70
N VAL A 257 10.27 -0.81 -14.74
CA VAL A 257 11.04 -2.07 -14.72
C VAL A 257 10.60 -2.89 -13.53
N LYS A 258 10.13 -4.12 -13.77
CA LYS A 258 9.81 -5.09 -12.72
C LYS A 258 10.98 -6.01 -12.46
N PHE A 259 11.24 -6.38 -11.22
CA PHE A 259 12.26 -7.37 -10.86
C PHE A 259 11.99 -7.97 -9.48
N SER A 260 12.53 -9.17 -9.23
CA SER A 260 12.54 -9.79 -7.91
C SER A 260 13.89 -9.54 -7.24
N HIS A 261 13.89 -8.97 -6.05
CA HIS A 261 15.09 -8.72 -5.26
C HIS A 261 15.29 -9.85 -4.24
N GLN A 262 16.01 -10.89 -4.67
CA GLN A 262 16.23 -12.14 -3.93
C GLN A 262 16.72 -11.94 -2.49
N PRO A 263 17.66 -11.02 -2.16
CA PRO A 263 18.13 -10.88 -0.78
C PRO A 263 17.00 -10.51 0.20
N THR A 264 16.04 -9.72 -0.26
CA THR A 264 14.89 -9.28 0.57
C THR A 264 13.63 -10.12 0.37
N GLY A 265 13.55 -10.90 -0.72
CA GLY A 265 12.35 -11.64 -1.11
C GLY A 265 11.23 -10.79 -1.73
N PHE A 266 11.47 -9.50 -1.99
CA PHE A 266 10.45 -8.59 -2.54
C PHE A 266 10.34 -8.67 -4.06
N GLN A 267 9.11 -8.44 -4.53
CA GLN A 267 8.83 -8.02 -5.90
C GLN A 267 8.88 -6.49 -5.95
N CYS A 268 9.60 -5.93 -6.91
CA CYS A 268 9.88 -4.51 -7.02
C CYS A 268 9.47 -3.97 -8.39
N ASP A 269 8.87 -2.79 -8.40
CA ASP A 269 8.48 -2.05 -9.60
C ASP A 269 9.18 -0.68 -9.58
N LEU A 270 10.17 -0.45 -10.44
CA LEU A 270 10.93 0.79 -10.54
C LEU A 270 10.40 1.68 -11.68
N SER A 271 10.01 2.91 -11.36
CA SER A 271 9.56 3.93 -12.32
C SER A 271 10.33 5.24 -12.11
N VAL A 272 10.27 6.17 -13.08
CA VAL A 272 10.90 7.50 -12.97
C VAL A 272 9.84 8.58 -12.82
N SER A 273 10.07 9.52 -11.90
CA SER A 273 9.33 10.79 -11.75
C SER A 273 7.79 10.68 -11.85
N ASN A 274 7.18 9.96 -10.90
CA ASN A 274 5.72 9.88 -10.77
C ASN A 274 5.20 10.74 -9.61
N SER A 275 5.28 12.06 -9.76
CA SER A 275 4.89 13.03 -8.73
C SER A 275 3.43 12.86 -8.27
N ILE A 276 2.53 12.49 -9.19
CA ILE A 276 1.12 12.22 -8.88
C ILE A 276 0.98 11.00 -7.97
N ALA A 277 1.75 9.93 -8.19
CA ALA A 277 1.71 8.75 -7.32
C ALA A 277 2.28 9.04 -5.93
N ILE A 278 3.28 9.92 -5.81
CA ILE A 278 3.79 10.39 -4.52
C ILE A 278 2.70 11.17 -3.78
N LYS A 279 2.06 12.14 -4.43
CA LYS A 279 0.93 12.90 -3.84
C LYS A 279 -0.26 12.01 -3.47
N SER A 280 -0.54 11.00 -4.28
CA SER A 280 -1.56 9.98 -3.95
C SER A 280 -1.18 9.14 -2.73
N SER A 281 0.09 8.81 -2.57
CA SER A 281 0.59 8.05 -1.41
C SER A 281 0.54 8.89 -0.14
N GLU A 282 0.91 10.18 -0.24
CA GLU A 282 0.86 11.15 0.86
C GLU A 282 -0.58 11.43 1.32
N LEU A 283 -1.52 11.62 0.37
CA LEU A 283 -2.94 11.79 0.68
C LEU A 283 -3.51 10.57 1.43
N LEU A 284 -3.20 9.37 0.95
CA LEU A 284 -3.63 8.13 1.59
C LEU A 284 -2.96 7.93 2.96
N TYR A 285 -1.69 8.32 3.11
CA TYR A 285 -1.02 8.34 4.41
C TYR A 285 -1.76 9.24 5.40
N ILE A 286 -2.13 10.45 4.99
CA ILE A 286 -2.90 11.37 5.82
C ILE A 286 -4.20 10.71 6.28
N TYR A 287 -5.02 10.22 5.34
CA TYR A 287 -6.30 9.59 5.68
C TYR A 287 -6.12 8.39 6.62
N GLY A 288 -5.14 7.51 6.37
CA GLY A 288 -4.87 6.37 7.23
C GLY A 288 -4.35 6.74 8.63
N CYS A 289 -3.78 7.95 8.79
CA CYS A 289 -3.30 8.46 10.07
C CYS A 289 -4.35 9.30 10.85
N LEU A 290 -5.44 9.72 10.22
CA LEU A 290 -6.46 10.56 10.84
C LEU A 290 -7.37 9.76 11.79
N ASP A 291 -7.76 8.55 11.42
CA ASP A 291 -8.68 7.73 12.21
C ASP A 291 -8.37 6.23 12.01
N SER A 292 -8.31 5.45 13.09
CA SER A 292 -7.94 4.03 13.04
C SER A 292 -8.94 3.18 12.25
N ARG A 293 -10.21 3.60 12.18
CA ARG A 293 -11.27 2.91 11.45
C ARG A 293 -11.02 2.92 9.93
N VAL A 294 -10.30 3.93 9.42
CA VAL A 294 -9.96 4.04 7.99
C VAL A 294 -9.14 2.84 7.54
N ARG A 295 -8.05 2.52 8.27
CA ARG A 295 -7.18 1.38 7.95
C ARG A 295 -7.93 0.06 8.12
N ALA A 296 -8.64 -0.11 9.22
CA ALA A 296 -9.40 -1.34 9.47
C ALA A 296 -10.43 -1.61 8.35
N LEU A 297 -11.16 -0.59 7.89
CA LEU A 297 -12.13 -0.73 6.81
C LEU A 297 -11.46 -1.02 5.46
N VAL A 298 -10.38 -0.30 5.10
CA VAL A 298 -9.66 -0.54 3.82
C VAL A 298 -9.09 -1.95 3.75
N PHE A 299 -8.41 -2.42 4.81
CA PHE A 299 -7.86 -3.78 4.83
C PHE A 299 -8.95 -4.85 4.72
N THR A 300 -10.05 -4.64 5.43
CA THR A 300 -11.22 -5.53 5.40
C THR A 300 -11.82 -5.61 4.00
N VAL A 301 -12.15 -4.47 3.39
CA VAL A 301 -12.75 -4.40 2.05
C VAL A 301 -11.81 -4.96 0.98
N ARG A 302 -10.49 -4.70 1.08
CA ARG A 302 -9.51 -5.29 0.14
C ARG A 302 -9.39 -6.80 0.29
N CYS A 303 -9.43 -7.33 1.51
CA CYS A 303 -9.40 -8.77 1.75
C CYS A 303 -10.67 -9.44 1.19
N TRP A 304 -11.84 -8.88 1.51
CA TRP A 304 -13.13 -9.30 0.96
C TRP A 304 -13.13 -9.31 -0.57
N ALA A 305 -12.69 -8.21 -1.19
CA ALA A 305 -12.68 -8.09 -2.64
C ALA A 305 -11.73 -9.10 -3.32
N ARG A 306 -10.62 -9.45 -2.67
CA ARG A 306 -9.72 -10.52 -3.13
C ARG A 306 -10.39 -11.90 -3.02
N VAL A 307 -11.02 -12.22 -1.89
CA VAL A 307 -11.70 -13.52 -1.68
C VAL A 307 -12.79 -13.76 -2.73
N HIS A 308 -13.54 -12.73 -3.10
CA HIS A 308 -14.62 -12.82 -4.08
C HIS A 308 -14.16 -12.57 -5.53
N GLY A 309 -12.85 -12.45 -5.78
CA GLY A 309 -12.27 -12.27 -7.11
C GLY A 309 -12.77 -11.00 -7.82
N LEU A 310 -12.89 -9.90 -7.08
CA LEU A 310 -13.19 -8.56 -7.58
C LEU A 310 -11.91 -7.75 -7.90
N THR A 311 -10.79 -8.16 -7.29
CA THR A 311 -9.44 -7.66 -7.57
C THR A 311 -8.56 -8.79 -8.09
N ASN A 312 -7.48 -8.46 -8.80
CA ASN A 312 -6.50 -9.42 -9.31
C ASN A 312 -5.08 -8.83 -9.22
N SER A 313 -4.06 -9.70 -9.14
CA SER A 313 -2.65 -9.30 -9.20
C SER A 313 -2.20 -8.96 -10.62
N VAL A 314 -2.88 -9.50 -11.64
CA VAL A 314 -2.63 -9.21 -13.05
C VAL A 314 -3.53 -8.05 -13.51
N PRO A 315 -3.00 -7.09 -14.29
CA PRO A 315 -3.81 -6.04 -14.89
C PRO A 315 -4.93 -6.59 -15.77
N GLY A 316 -6.09 -5.92 -15.78
CA GLY A 316 -7.23 -6.29 -16.62
C GLY A 316 -8.48 -5.51 -16.21
N ASN A 317 -9.65 -6.12 -16.35
CA ASN A 317 -10.93 -5.43 -16.16
C ASN A 317 -11.41 -5.34 -14.69
N TRP A 318 -10.62 -5.88 -13.75
CA TRP A 318 -10.94 -5.92 -12.32
C TRP A 318 -10.83 -4.53 -11.68
N ILE A 319 -11.54 -4.33 -10.57
CA ILE A 319 -11.36 -3.13 -9.75
C ILE A 319 -9.95 -3.18 -9.16
N THR A 320 -9.17 -2.12 -9.32
CA THR A 320 -7.82 -2.05 -8.74
C THR A 320 -7.90 -1.78 -7.24
N ASN A 321 -6.90 -2.25 -6.48
CA ASN A 321 -6.81 -1.95 -5.04
C ASN A 321 -6.83 -0.43 -4.77
N PHE A 322 -6.24 0.37 -5.65
CA PHE A 322 -6.28 1.82 -5.56
C PHE A 322 -7.70 2.37 -5.75
N SER A 323 -8.41 1.96 -6.81
CA SER A 323 -9.81 2.36 -7.03
C SER A 323 -10.72 1.97 -5.87
N LEU A 324 -10.59 0.74 -5.37
CA LEU A 324 -11.35 0.25 -4.24
C LEU A 324 -11.06 1.05 -2.96
N THR A 325 -9.80 1.41 -2.72
CA THR A 325 -9.43 2.27 -1.58
C THR A 325 -10.05 3.65 -1.72
N MET A 326 -10.08 4.23 -2.92
CA MET A 326 -10.73 5.52 -3.16
C MET A 326 -12.25 5.48 -2.96
N MET A 327 -12.91 4.35 -3.27
CA MET A 327 -14.32 4.14 -2.92
C MET A 327 -14.54 4.15 -1.42
N VAL A 328 -13.65 3.50 -0.64
CA VAL A 328 -13.70 3.53 0.83
C VAL A 328 -13.49 4.95 1.36
N MET A 329 -12.51 5.70 0.84
CA MET A 329 -12.30 7.10 1.25
C MET A 329 -13.55 7.95 0.99
N PHE A 330 -14.13 7.82 -0.20
CA PHE A 330 -15.35 8.55 -0.54
C PHE A 330 -16.53 8.21 0.39
N PHE A 331 -16.73 6.92 0.69
CA PHE A 331 -17.74 6.50 1.66
C PHE A 331 -17.51 7.14 3.05
N LEU A 332 -16.26 7.21 3.50
CA LEU A 332 -15.90 7.81 4.79
C LEU A 332 -16.07 9.34 4.81
N GLN A 333 -15.87 10.01 3.68
CA GLN A 333 -16.19 11.45 3.49
C GLN A 333 -17.70 11.72 3.55
N LYS A 334 -18.52 10.73 3.18
CA LYS A 334 -19.98 10.82 3.10
C LYS A 334 -20.71 10.51 4.40
N ARG A 335 -20.01 10.08 5.46
CA ARG A 335 -20.60 9.84 6.79
C ARG A 335 -21.13 11.14 7.40
N SER A 336 -22.02 11.01 8.38
CA SER A 336 -22.62 12.15 9.08
C SER A 336 -22.41 12.03 10.61
N PRO A 337 -21.44 12.75 11.20
CA PRO A 337 -20.48 13.65 10.54
C PRO A 337 -19.39 12.87 9.76
N PRO A 338 -18.66 13.50 8.81
CA PRO A 338 -17.61 12.83 8.04
C PRO A 338 -16.48 12.26 8.91
N ILE A 339 -15.99 11.07 8.59
CA ILE A 339 -14.86 10.46 9.31
C ILE A 339 -13.51 11.05 8.84
N ILE A 340 -13.41 11.36 7.55
CA ILE A 340 -12.24 12.03 6.96
C ILE A 340 -12.69 13.27 6.17
N PRO A 341 -11.84 14.31 6.08
CA PRO A 341 -12.15 15.48 5.27
C PRO A 341 -12.10 15.17 3.77
N THR A 342 -12.64 16.08 2.98
CA THR A 342 -12.48 16.09 1.52
C THR A 342 -11.10 16.60 1.12
N LEU A 343 -10.64 16.30 -0.11
CA LEU A 343 -9.35 16.83 -0.56
C LEU A 343 -9.37 18.35 -0.72
N ASP A 344 -10.50 18.97 -1.09
CA ASP A 344 -10.58 20.43 -1.17
C ASP A 344 -10.47 21.08 0.23
N GLN A 345 -11.05 20.46 1.27
CA GLN A 345 -10.85 20.91 2.66
C GLN A 345 -9.38 20.77 3.12
N LEU A 346 -8.68 19.70 2.70
CA LEU A 346 -7.25 19.56 2.99
C LEU A 346 -6.42 20.60 2.23
N LYS A 347 -6.83 20.98 1.02
CA LYS A 347 -6.22 22.06 0.25
C LYS A 347 -6.41 23.42 0.92
N GLU A 348 -7.60 23.71 1.45
CA GLU A 348 -7.87 24.96 2.17
C GLU A 348 -7.02 25.14 3.44
N LEU A 349 -6.57 24.04 4.05
CA LEU A 349 -5.69 24.03 5.22
C LEU A 349 -4.19 24.11 4.88
N ALA A 350 -3.84 24.08 3.60
CA ALA A 350 -2.46 24.10 3.13
C ALA A 350 -1.87 25.52 3.20
N ASP A 351 -0.63 25.64 3.67
CA ASP A 351 0.09 26.93 3.60
C ASP A 351 0.96 27.01 2.34
N GLU A 352 1.65 28.14 2.13
CA GLU A 352 2.61 28.31 1.02
C GLU A 352 3.69 27.22 0.95
N LYS A 353 4.11 26.65 2.09
CA LYS A 353 5.09 25.53 2.12
C LYS A 353 4.55 24.22 1.53
N ASP A 354 3.23 24.06 1.51
CA ASP A 354 2.53 22.86 1.04
C ASP A 354 2.16 22.99 -0.46
N LYS A 355 2.43 24.15 -1.06
CA LYS A 355 2.06 24.47 -2.45
C LYS A 355 2.78 23.54 -3.42
N HIS A 356 2.00 22.86 -4.26
CA HIS A 356 2.54 21.91 -5.21
C HIS A 356 1.68 21.84 -6.47
N VAL A 357 2.24 22.24 -7.60
CA VAL A 357 1.56 22.21 -8.92
C VAL A 357 2.26 21.19 -9.81
N ILE A 358 1.49 20.24 -10.35
CA ILE A 358 2.00 19.18 -11.22
C ILE A 358 1.22 19.24 -12.54
N GLY A 359 1.92 19.44 -13.66
CA GLY A 359 1.28 19.43 -14.99
C GLY A 359 0.14 20.44 -15.15
N GLY A 360 0.23 21.59 -14.47
CA GLY A 360 -0.82 22.63 -14.46
C GLY A 360 -1.93 22.41 -13.43
N TYR A 361 -1.97 21.26 -12.76
CA TYR A 361 -2.95 20.96 -11.71
C TYR A 361 -2.43 21.31 -10.33
N ASP A 362 -3.25 22.03 -9.56
CA ASP A 362 -2.98 22.32 -8.16
C ASP A 362 -3.23 21.09 -7.28
N CYS A 363 -2.11 20.51 -6.83
CA CYS A 363 -2.03 19.30 -6.02
C CYS A 363 -1.67 19.61 -4.57
N SER A 364 -1.86 20.86 -4.13
CA SER A 364 -1.56 21.31 -2.76
C SER A 364 -2.58 20.76 -1.78
N PHE A 365 -2.09 20.30 -0.62
CA PHE A 365 -2.89 19.94 0.54
C PHE A 365 -2.00 19.93 1.78
N VAL A 366 -2.62 20.16 2.95
CA VAL A 366 -1.91 20.26 4.23
C VAL A 366 -1.08 19.01 4.54
N SER A 367 0.20 19.20 4.87
CA SER A 367 1.11 18.11 5.27
C SER A 367 1.11 17.85 6.78
N ASP A 368 0.79 18.87 7.58
CA ASP A 368 0.76 18.81 9.03
C ASP A 368 -0.60 18.31 9.56
N LEU A 369 -0.61 17.06 10.03
CA LEU A 369 -1.79 16.40 10.58
C LEU A 369 -2.41 17.14 11.78
N SER A 370 -1.64 17.97 12.52
CA SER A 370 -2.15 18.69 13.69
C SER A 370 -3.16 19.79 13.34
N LYS A 371 -3.13 20.29 12.09
CA LYS A 371 -4.07 21.29 11.59
C LYS A 371 -5.43 20.70 11.23
N ILE A 372 -5.54 19.39 11.11
CA ILE A 372 -6.77 18.70 10.75
C ILE A 372 -7.53 18.38 12.03
N LYS A 373 -8.73 18.94 12.17
CA LYS A 373 -9.59 18.69 13.34
C LYS A 373 -10.00 17.20 13.37
N PRO A 374 -9.87 16.51 14.51
CA PRO A 374 -10.39 15.15 14.65
C PRO A 374 -11.89 15.08 14.34
N THR A 375 -12.32 13.97 13.75
CA THR A 375 -13.75 13.75 13.49
C THR A 375 -14.53 13.64 14.81
N LYS A 376 -15.79 14.10 14.78
CA LYS A 376 -16.78 13.87 15.85
C LYS A 376 -17.60 12.60 15.64
N ASN A 377 -17.34 11.86 14.56
CA ASN A 377 -18.07 10.65 14.23
C ASN A 377 -17.66 9.52 15.17
N THR A 378 -18.64 8.86 15.78
CA THR A 378 -18.45 7.77 16.75
C THR A 378 -18.98 6.42 16.26
N GLU A 379 -19.35 6.32 14.98
CA GLU A 379 -19.85 5.07 14.39
C GLU A 379 -18.82 3.95 14.52
N THR A 380 -19.28 2.77 14.92
CA THR A 380 -18.43 1.60 15.11
C THR A 380 -18.11 0.93 13.77
N LEU A 381 -17.06 0.12 13.74
CA LEU A 381 -16.63 -0.57 12.52
C LEU A 381 -17.66 -1.57 11.98
N ASP A 382 -18.47 -2.18 12.85
CA ASP A 382 -19.57 -3.07 12.44
C ASP A 382 -20.65 -2.33 11.65
N VAL A 383 -21.03 -1.12 12.11
CA VAL A 383 -21.94 -0.23 11.36
C VAL A 383 -21.32 0.20 10.05
N LEU A 384 -20.08 0.72 10.09
CA LEU A 384 -19.41 1.23 8.89
C LEU A 384 -19.20 0.16 7.81
N LEU A 385 -18.92 -1.08 8.20
CA LEU A 385 -18.76 -2.19 7.26
C LEU A 385 -20.08 -2.55 6.60
N GLY A 386 -21.16 -2.69 7.37
CA GLY A 386 -22.51 -2.95 6.85
C GLY A 386 -22.96 -1.84 5.90
N ASP A 387 -22.83 -0.60 6.35
CA ASP A 387 -23.21 0.59 5.59
C ASP A 387 -22.38 0.78 4.32
N PHE A 388 -21.10 0.40 4.31
CA PHE A 388 -20.30 0.44 3.08
C PHE A 388 -20.90 -0.45 2.00
N PHE A 389 -21.27 -1.67 2.38
CA PHE A 389 -21.88 -2.63 1.47
C PHE A 389 -23.29 -2.20 1.03
N GLU A 390 -24.08 -1.65 1.96
CA GLU A 390 -25.40 -1.12 1.64
C GLU A 390 -25.33 0.08 0.70
N TYR A 391 -24.43 1.03 0.98
CA TYR A 391 -24.24 2.23 0.16
C TYR A 391 -23.86 1.87 -1.27
N PHE A 392 -22.79 1.08 -1.45
CA PHE A 392 -22.33 0.72 -2.79
C PHE A 392 -23.16 -0.37 -3.47
N GLY A 393 -23.92 -1.16 -2.71
CA GLY A 393 -24.94 -2.05 -3.25
C GLY A 393 -26.11 -1.30 -3.89
N ASN A 394 -26.38 -0.07 -3.46
CA ASN A 394 -27.50 0.75 -3.94
C ASN A 394 -27.09 2.00 -4.74
N PHE A 395 -25.78 2.24 -4.88
CA PHE A 395 -25.24 3.38 -5.63
C PHE A 395 -25.60 3.33 -7.12
N ASP A 396 -26.10 4.43 -7.69
CA ASP A 396 -26.44 4.53 -9.11
C ASP A 396 -25.20 4.82 -9.98
N PHE A 397 -24.38 3.80 -10.22
CA PHE A 397 -23.16 3.90 -11.06
C PHE A 397 -23.44 4.29 -12.52
N ARG A 398 -24.70 4.22 -12.98
CA ARG A 398 -25.05 4.65 -14.34
C ARG A 398 -24.99 6.16 -14.48
N LYS A 399 -25.51 6.89 -13.48
CA LYS A 399 -25.60 8.36 -13.49
C LYS A 399 -24.45 9.03 -12.75
N ASN A 400 -24.06 8.46 -11.61
CA ASN A 400 -23.19 9.13 -10.65
C ASN A 400 -21.72 8.67 -10.79
N SER A 401 -20.83 9.61 -10.52
CA SER A 401 -19.39 9.41 -10.37
C SER A 401 -18.94 9.82 -8.97
N ILE A 402 -17.79 9.29 -8.56
CA ILE A 402 -17.22 9.47 -7.22
C ILE A 402 -16.16 10.57 -7.25
N ASN A 403 -16.43 11.70 -6.59
CA ASN A 403 -15.50 12.84 -6.52
C ASN A 403 -14.99 13.05 -5.08
N LEU A 404 -13.74 12.67 -4.83
CA LEU A 404 -13.08 12.78 -3.52
C LEU A 404 -12.64 14.20 -3.15
N ARG A 405 -12.56 15.10 -4.15
CA ARG A 405 -12.25 16.51 -3.93
C ARG A 405 -13.39 17.21 -3.23
N LYS A 406 -14.61 16.96 -3.73
CA LYS A 406 -15.85 17.55 -3.20
C LYS A 406 -16.54 16.70 -2.14
N GLY A 407 -16.18 15.42 -2.01
CA GLY A 407 -16.91 14.46 -1.15
C GLY A 407 -18.36 14.26 -1.60
N LYS A 408 -18.62 14.34 -2.91
CA LYS A 408 -19.98 14.31 -3.48
C LYS A 408 -20.09 13.38 -4.67
N GLU A 409 -21.31 12.87 -4.85
CA GLU A 409 -21.76 12.25 -6.09
C GLU A 409 -21.99 13.34 -7.12
N VAL A 410 -21.42 13.18 -8.32
CA VAL A 410 -21.59 14.16 -9.42
C VAL A 410 -21.85 13.42 -10.73
N ASN A 411 -22.48 14.09 -11.69
CA ASN A 411 -22.70 13.52 -13.02
C ASN A 411 -21.39 13.08 -13.66
N LYS A 412 -21.43 11.98 -14.41
CA LYS A 412 -20.25 11.42 -15.09
C LYS A 412 -19.80 12.32 -16.25
N PRO A 413 -18.51 12.70 -16.30
CA PRO A 413 -17.95 13.42 -17.45
C PRO A 413 -17.93 12.60 -18.73
N GLU A 414 -17.69 11.28 -18.60
CA GLU A 414 -17.62 10.35 -19.71
C GLU A 414 -18.37 9.05 -19.40
N SER A 415 -18.82 8.35 -20.45
CA SER A 415 -19.46 7.04 -20.28
C SER A 415 -18.43 5.98 -19.91
N SER A 416 -18.52 5.46 -18.68
CA SER A 416 -17.71 4.36 -18.15
C SER A 416 -18.54 3.62 -17.11
N PRO A 417 -18.47 2.28 -16.98
CA PRO A 417 -19.23 1.54 -15.97
C PRO A 417 -19.01 2.10 -14.56
N LEU A 418 -17.76 2.23 -14.15
CA LEU A 418 -17.35 2.88 -12.91
C LEU A 418 -16.55 4.15 -13.24
N TYR A 419 -16.89 5.27 -12.60
CA TYR A 419 -16.16 6.53 -12.76
C TYR A 419 -15.74 7.07 -11.39
N ILE A 420 -14.44 7.06 -11.14
CA ILE A 420 -13.83 7.65 -9.95
C ILE A 420 -12.84 8.71 -10.44
N TRP A 421 -13.07 9.95 -10.04
CA TRP A 421 -12.21 11.07 -10.43
C TRP A 421 -10.80 10.87 -9.87
N ASN A 422 -9.77 11.03 -10.70
CA ASN A 422 -8.41 11.16 -10.20
C ASN A 422 -8.33 12.47 -9.40
N PRO A 423 -7.95 12.42 -8.11
CA PRO A 423 -7.95 13.60 -7.25
C PRO A 423 -6.99 14.69 -7.68
N PHE A 424 -5.96 14.37 -8.48
CA PHE A 424 -4.89 15.29 -8.88
C PHE A 424 -4.87 15.60 -10.38
N GLU A 425 -5.46 14.76 -11.22
CA GLU A 425 -5.62 14.99 -12.66
C GLU A 425 -7.10 14.90 -13.01
N GLN A 426 -7.83 16.01 -12.92
CA GLN A 426 -9.32 15.98 -12.86
C GLN A 426 -10.00 15.43 -14.13
N ASP A 427 -9.31 15.44 -15.27
CA ASP A 427 -9.84 14.91 -16.54
C ASP A 427 -9.73 13.38 -16.65
N LEU A 428 -9.25 12.69 -15.61
CA LEU A 428 -9.00 11.26 -15.64
C LEU A 428 -9.90 10.44 -14.72
N ASN A 429 -10.34 9.31 -15.23
CA ASN A 429 -11.00 8.25 -14.48
C ASN A 429 -9.99 7.18 -14.04
N ILE A 430 -9.78 7.01 -12.73
CA ILE A 430 -8.83 6.00 -12.20
C ILE A 430 -9.33 4.56 -12.34
N SER A 431 -10.61 4.37 -12.64
CA SER A 431 -11.25 3.07 -12.82
C SER A 431 -11.71 2.83 -14.26
N LYS A 432 -11.12 3.52 -15.23
CA LYS A 432 -11.44 3.38 -16.67
C LYS A 432 -11.26 1.96 -17.22
N ASN A 433 -10.45 1.13 -16.55
CA ASN A 433 -10.26 -0.27 -16.90
C ASN A 433 -11.46 -1.16 -16.52
N VAL A 434 -12.33 -0.73 -15.60
CA VAL A 434 -13.40 -1.56 -15.06
C VAL A 434 -14.56 -1.67 -16.04
N ASN A 435 -14.88 -2.91 -16.44
CA ASN A 435 -15.99 -3.18 -17.34
C ASN A 435 -17.31 -3.43 -16.59
N GLN A 436 -18.42 -3.44 -17.33
CA GLN A 436 -19.76 -3.59 -16.77
C GLN A 436 -19.95 -4.91 -15.99
N PRO A 437 -19.52 -6.09 -16.49
CA PRO A 437 -19.63 -7.35 -15.73
C PRO A 437 -18.89 -7.33 -14.39
N GLN A 438 -17.69 -6.73 -14.31
CA GLN A 438 -16.95 -6.65 -13.06
C GLN A 438 -17.61 -5.71 -12.05
N LEU A 439 -18.17 -4.60 -12.51
CA LEU A 439 -18.95 -3.71 -11.67
C LEU A 439 -20.22 -4.39 -11.14
N GLU A 440 -20.99 -5.06 -12.00
CA GLU A 440 -22.20 -5.78 -11.60
C GLU A 440 -21.88 -6.88 -10.59
N LYS A 441 -20.77 -7.60 -10.79
CA LYS A 441 -20.27 -8.56 -9.82
C LYS A 441 -19.96 -7.90 -8.47
N PHE A 442 -19.29 -6.75 -8.46
CA PHE A 442 -19.03 -5.99 -7.24
C PHE A 442 -20.34 -5.61 -6.53
N VAL A 443 -21.33 -5.08 -7.25
CA VAL A 443 -22.63 -4.71 -6.67
C VAL A 443 -23.36 -5.92 -6.10
N ALA A 444 -23.36 -7.05 -6.82
CA ALA A 444 -23.99 -8.29 -6.35
C ALA A 444 -23.33 -8.80 -5.06
N MET A 445 -22.00 -8.81 -4.99
CA MET A 445 -21.27 -9.22 -3.78
C MET A 445 -21.52 -8.25 -2.63
N ALA A 446 -21.57 -6.93 -2.87
CA ALA A 446 -21.87 -5.95 -1.84
C ALA A 446 -23.27 -6.15 -1.25
N ARG A 447 -24.29 -6.34 -2.09
CA ARG A 447 -25.67 -6.64 -1.62
C ARG A 447 -25.76 -7.92 -0.81
N GLU A 448 -25.11 -8.99 -1.26
CA GLU A 448 -25.08 -10.25 -0.50
C GLU A 448 -24.36 -10.07 0.84
N SER A 449 -23.24 -9.34 0.87
CA SER A 449 -22.51 -9.03 2.12
C SER A 449 -23.33 -8.21 3.11
N ALA A 450 -24.05 -7.18 2.65
CA ALA A 450 -24.97 -6.42 3.49
C ALA A 450 -26.08 -7.33 4.07
N TRP A 451 -26.67 -8.19 3.23
CA TRP A 451 -27.70 -9.14 3.66
C TRP A 451 -27.20 -10.14 4.71
N ILE A 452 -25.99 -10.69 4.54
CA ILE A 452 -25.38 -11.60 5.51
C ILE A 452 -25.22 -10.91 6.86
N LEU A 453 -24.67 -9.69 6.89
CA LEU A 453 -24.45 -8.94 8.14
C LEU A 453 -25.75 -8.56 8.85
N GLN A 454 -26.84 -8.30 8.11
CA GLN A 454 -28.14 -7.94 8.68
C GLN A 454 -28.93 -9.13 9.24
N LYS A 455 -28.84 -10.31 8.60
CA LYS A 455 -29.65 -11.49 8.97
C LYS A 455 -28.97 -12.48 9.93
N GLU A 456 -27.73 -12.23 10.29
CA GLU A 456 -26.96 -13.16 11.10
C GLU A 456 -27.26 -13.05 12.59
N ASP A 457 -27.74 -14.15 13.19
CA ASP A 457 -27.72 -14.32 14.65
C ASP A 457 -26.30 -14.71 15.09
N LYS A 458 -25.54 -13.70 15.52
CA LYS A 458 -24.16 -13.86 16.00
C LYS A 458 -24.05 -14.90 17.11
N THR A 459 -24.98 -14.86 18.07
CA THR A 459 -24.96 -15.73 19.25
C THR A 459 -25.15 -17.19 18.85
N GLN A 460 -26.12 -17.45 17.98
CA GLN A 460 -26.39 -18.80 17.51
C GLN A 460 -25.23 -19.39 16.69
N ARG A 461 -24.57 -18.57 15.86
CA ARG A 461 -23.42 -19.03 15.07
C ARG A 461 -22.17 -19.31 15.89
N MET A 462 -21.90 -18.50 16.92
CA MET A 462 -20.79 -18.77 17.84
C MET A 462 -20.99 -20.10 18.57
N ILE A 463 -22.22 -20.40 19.02
CA ILE A 463 -22.56 -21.69 19.65
C ILE A 463 -22.33 -22.85 18.68
N ASN A 464 -22.76 -22.69 17.42
CA ASN A 464 -22.62 -23.72 16.38
C ASN A 464 -21.20 -23.81 15.79
N LYS A 465 -20.24 -23.00 16.27
CA LYS A 465 -18.87 -22.88 15.74
C LYS A 465 -18.83 -22.55 14.23
N GLU A 466 -19.84 -21.83 13.74
CA GLU A 466 -19.90 -21.38 12.35
C GLU A 466 -19.20 -20.03 12.18
N PRO A 467 -18.60 -19.75 11.00
CA PRO A 467 -18.08 -18.44 10.67
C PRO A 467 -19.17 -17.35 10.77
N TRP A 468 -18.83 -16.27 11.46
CA TRP A 468 -19.73 -15.15 11.71
C TRP A 468 -19.06 -13.79 11.51
N GLY A 469 -19.85 -12.74 11.29
CA GLY A 469 -19.37 -11.38 11.09
C GLY A 469 -18.48 -11.27 9.85
N LEU A 470 -17.31 -10.67 10.00
CA LEU A 470 -16.31 -10.61 8.95
C LEU A 470 -15.87 -12.01 8.48
N ALA A 471 -15.77 -12.99 9.39
CA ALA A 471 -15.35 -14.34 9.00
C ALA A 471 -16.31 -14.97 7.98
N ALA A 472 -17.62 -14.72 8.12
CA ALA A 472 -18.63 -15.17 7.15
C ALA A 472 -18.46 -14.51 5.77
N LEU A 473 -17.98 -13.26 5.72
CA LEU A 473 -17.75 -12.53 4.47
C LEU A 473 -16.45 -12.93 3.76
N LEU A 474 -15.51 -13.58 4.46
CA LEU A 474 -14.23 -14.03 3.89
C LEU A 474 -14.27 -15.49 3.40
N ILE A 475 -15.46 -16.03 3.21
CA ILE A 475 -15.69 -17.34 2.61
C ILE A 475 -16.38 -17.14 1.25
N PRO A 476 -15.92 -17.79 0.16
CA PRO A 476 -16.58 -17.69 -1.14
C PRO A 476 -18.07 -18.06 -1.06
N PHE A 477 -18.93 -17.19 -1.56
CA PHE A 477 -20.36 -17.46 -1.62
C PHE A 477 -20.66 -18.64 -2.56
N GLY A 478 -21.52 -19.58 -2.14
CA GLY A 478 -21.97 -20.68 -3.00
C GLY A 478 -21.33 -22.06 -2.76
N LYS A 479 -20.45 -22.24 -1.76
CA LYS A 479 -20.21 -23.59 -1.19
C LYS A 479 -21.40 -24.09 -0.34
N SER A 480 -22.43 -23.26 -0.15
CA SER A 480 -23.73 -23.58 0.41
C SER A 480 -24.85 -23.34 -0.64
N ASN A 481 -25.06 -24.34 -1.51
CA ASN A 481 -26.20 -24.53 -2.43
C ASN A 481 -26.58 -23.41 -3.45
N PRO A 482 -26.32 -23.59 -4.76
CA PRO A 482 -26.60 -22.60 -5.83
C PRO A 482 -28.09 -22.38 -6.15
N SER A 483 -29.00 -23.25 -5.71
CA SER A 483 -30.45 -23.13 -5.96
C SER A 483 -31.11 -21.98 -5.18
N LYS A 484 -30.52 -21.52 -4.07
CA LYS A 484 -31.06 -20.41 -3.27
C LYS A 484 -30.78 -19.03 -3.87
N MET A 485 -29.78 -18.88 -4.74
CA MET A 485 -29.34 -17.58 -5.26
C MET A 485 -30.36 -16.92 -6.21
N LYS A 486 -31.02 -17.71 -7.07
CA LYS A 486 -32.02 -17.19 -8.04
C LYS A 486 -33.34 -16.75 -7.40
N ASN A 487 -33.79 -17.41 -6.34
CA ASN A 487 -35.02 -17.02 -5.63
C ASN A 487 -34.79 -15.82 -4.66
N ARG A 488 -33.55 -15.59 -4.21
CA ARG A 488 -33.20 -14.52 -3.25
C ARG A 488 -33.15 -13.12 -3.84
N MET A 489 -32.89 -12.96 -5.14
CA MET A 489 -32.84 -11.65 -5.80
C MET A 489 -34.22 -10.99 -6.03
N LYS A 490 -35.33 -11.75 -5.99
CA LYS A 490 -36.68 -11.23 -6.24
C LYS A 490 -37.36 -10.60 -5.00
N GLY A 491 -36.94 -10.93 -3.78
CA GLY A 491 -37.63 -10.50 -2.55
C GLY A 491 -37.30 -9.08 -2.08
N ILE A 492 -36.10 -8.58 -2.38
CA ILE A 492 -35.58 -7.33 -1.79
C ILE A 492 -36.34 -6.09 -2.31
N GLY A 493 -36.78 -6.10 -3.58
CA GLY A 493 -37.57 -5.00 -4.12
C GLY A 493 -38.94 -4.82 -3.45
N SER A 494 -39.53 -5.88 -2.90
CA SER A 494 -40.90 -5.83 -2.37
C SER A 494 -40.97 -5.24 -0.95
N GLU A 495 -39.98 -5.46 -0.10
CA GLU A 495 -40.00 -5.01 1.29
C GLU A 495 -39.61 -3.53 1.42
N THR A 496 -38.66 -3.06 0.61
CA THR A 496 -38.27 -1.63 0.56
C THR A 496 -39.40 -0.77 -0.03
N ILE A 497 -40.13 -1.28 -1.04
CA ILE A 497 -41.33 -0.61 -1.58
C ILE A 497 -42.44 -0.54 -0.52
N ARG A 498 -42.60 -1.58 0.32
CA ARG A 498 -43.60 -1.61 1.39
C ARG A 498 -43.29 -0.59 2.49
N SER A 499 -42.03 -0.51 2.93
CA SER A 499 -41.54 0.49 3.88
C SER A 499 -41.67 1.94 3.36
N LEU A 500 -41.40 2.17 2.08
CA LEU A 500 -41.60 3.46 1.42
C LEU A 500 -43.09 3.83 1.29
N LEU A 501 -43.96 2.86 0.98
CA LEU A 501 -45.41 3.10 0.91
C LEU A 501 -46.03 3.37 2.28
N ASP A 502 -45.53 2.73 3.34
CA ASP A 502 -46.03 2.94 4.70
C ASP A 502 -45.54 4.27 5.29
N SER A 503 -44.34 4.73 4.93
CA SER A 503 -43.84 6.07 5.30
C SER A 503 -44.54 7.21 4.53
N LEU A 504 -44.98 6.97 3.28
CA LEU A 504 -45.79 7.93 2.52
C LEU A 504 -47.24 8.04 3.04
N LYS A 505 -47.79 6.97 3.61
CA LYS A 505 -49.13 7.00 4.25
C LYS A 505 -49.17 7.81 5.55
N LEU A 506 -48.05 7.90 6.28
CA LEU A 506 -47.95 8.66 7.53
C LEU A 506 -47.79 10.17 7.31
N ASN A 507 -47.44 10.62 6.10
CA ASN A 507 -47.15 12.03 5.79
C ASN A 507 -48.26 12.74 4.98
N ASN A 508 -49.51 12.24 5.00
CA ASN A 508 -50.61 12.84 4.24
C ASN A 508 -51.55 13.63 5.17
N PRO A 509 -51.56 14.98 5.15
CA PRO A 509 -52.35 15.78 6.09
C PRO A 509 -53.84 15.94 5.71
N ASN A 510 -54.43 14.99 4.98
CA ASN A 510 -55.79 15.10 4.43
C ASN A 510 -56.79 14.00 4.86
N SER A 511 -56.57 13.31 5.99
CA SER A 511 -57.52 12.31 6.51
C SER A 511 -58.10 12.66 7.89
N LEU A 512 -58.53 13.90 8.09
CA LEU A 512 -59.35 14.31 9.23
C LEU A 512 -60.55 15.13 8.76
N GLN A 513 -61.48 14.49 8.05
CA GLN A 513 -62.87 14.93 7.92
C GLN A 513 -63.71 13.79 7.34
N LYS A 514 -64.29 12.98 8.23
CA LYS A 514 -65.59 12.27 8.09
C LYS A 514 -65.70 11.17 9.16
N ALA A 515 -66.13 11.56 10.35
CA ALA A 515 -66.77 10.65 11.32
C ALA A 515 -67.56 11.46 12.35
N VAL A 516 -68.57 12.21 11.91
CA VAL A 516 -69.72 12.59 12.74
C VAL A 516 -70.96 12.53 11.84
N GLY A 517 -71.92 11.68 12.17
CA GLY A 517 -73.25 11.68 11.56
C GLY A 517 -73.75 10.33 11.05
N LYS A 518 -74.05 9.40 11.97
CA LYS A 518 -75.40 8.92 12.28
C LYS A 518 -75.33 7.77 13.28
#